data_AF-A0A373G7T8-F1
#
_entry.id   AF-A0A373G7T8-F1
#
_cell.length_a   1.000
_cell.length_b   1.000
_cell.length_c   1.000
_cell.angle_alpha   90.00
_cell.angle_beta   90.00
_cell.angle_gamma   90.00
#
_symmetry.space_group_name_H-M   'P 1'
#
loop_
_entity.id
_entity.type
_entity.pdbx_description
1 polymer ?
#
loop_
_entity_poly.entity_id
_entity_poly.type
_entity_poly.pdbx_seq_one_letter_code
_entity_poly.pdbx_strand_id
1 'polypeptide(L)'
;MELIKRLSLILLLLCTTSSLWSNGGLQFKGKLRILRPTTLQVKDLNGNLVLTCSISQNGVFETEKKEIQPDVYTLCIGKTEQNIYFENTSVSINGFFDEKNPEQSSLSFTGIDPFLTLQNYMPAERDPDKATISTSAKEKLTPAMASALAYLADVNDYPSNKMLLDMIPEQDRNSLSAKWLINKVEVLSHQIIGAECPGFTFIDSNGKSVSLKDFRGKIVVLDFCASWCGPCRKEMRSMLTIYNDLKADDLEFISVSLDDSEAKWRKMLDEEKLPWVMLWDKTGFPKNSKTPSAIQAAYGFYSIPFLVVIDKEGKLAARNVRGEQVREAILKIRK
;
A
#
# COMPACT_ATOMS: atom_id res chain seq x y z
N MET A 1 -4.60 11.04 -15.25
CA MET A 1 -4.07 9.82 -14.62
C MET A 1 -5.29 9.08 -14.10
N GLU A 2 -5.69 8.03 -14.82
CA GLU A 2 -7.03 7.44 -14.79
C GLU A 2 -7.48 7.10 -13.36
N LEU A 3 -8.57 7.73 -12.92
CA LEU A 3 -9.31 7.32 -11.75
C LEU A 3 -9.70 5.85 -11.95
N ILE A 4 -9.14 4.98 -11.11
CA ILE A 4 -9.64 3.64 -10.87
C ILE A 4 -11.05 3.81 -10.32
N LYS A 5 -12.05 3.88 -11.20
CA LYS A 5 -13.45 3.74 -10.85
C LYS A 5 -13.62 2.28 -10.44
N ARG A 6 -13.55 2.02 -9.12
CA ARG A 6 -14.05 0.76 -8.56
C ARG A 6 -15.46 0.55 -9.13
N LEU A 7 -15.68 -0.59 -9.79
CA LEU A 7 -17.01 -1.01 -10.16
C LEU A 7 -17.83 -1.13 -8.87
N SER A 8 -18.77 -0.23 -8.63
CA SER A 8 -19.85 -0.46 -7.67
C SER A 8 -20.85 -1.40 -8.34
N LEU A 9 -20.50 -2.69 -8.42
CA LEU A 9 -21.45 -3.71 -8.80
C LEU A 9 -22.45 -3.83 -7.65
N ILE A 10 -23.67 -3.30 -7.82
CA ILE A 10 -24.74 -3.46 -6.84
C ILE A 10 -25.14 -4.93 -6.84
N LEU A 11 -24.65 -5.67 -5.84
CA LEU A 11 -24.93 -7.07 -5.65
C LEU A 11 -26.29 -7.22 -4.95
N LEU A 12 -27.32 -7.61 -5.71
CA LEU A 12 -28.64 -7.95 -5.15
C LEU A 12 -28.58 -9.35 -4.54
N LEU A 13 -28.80 -9.41 -3.21
CA LEU A 13 -28.71 -10.61 -2.37
C LEU A 13 -30.01 -11.42 -2.39
N LEU A 14 -29.90 -12.72 -2.68
CA LEU A 14 -30.83 -13.74 -2.21
C LEU A 14 -30.00 -14.79 -1.46
N CYS A 15 -30.01 -14.74 -0.12
CA CYS A 15 -29.31 -15.71 0.72
C CYS A 15 -30.14 -17.00 0.83
N THR A 16 -29.61 -18.10 0.31
CA THR A 16 -30.04 -19.45 0.72
C THR A 16 -28.84 -20.14 1.34
N THR A 17 -28.91 -20.43 2.64
CA THR A 17 -27.87 -21.18 3.34
C THR A 17 -27.92 -22.64 2.91
N SER A 18 -26.87 -23.11 2.24
CA SER A 18 -26.62 -24.54 2.09
C SER A 18 -25.21 -24.80 2.60
N SER A 19 -25.12 -25.44 3.77
CA SER A 19 -23.87 -25.94 4.30
C SER A 19 -23.50 -27.21 3.54
N LEU A 20 -22.58 -27.09 2.58
CA LEU A 20 -21.98 -28.23 1.89
C LEU A 20 -20.49 -28.26 2.23
N TRP A 21 -20.12 -29.23 3.07
CA TRP A 21 -18.74 -29.67 3.22
C TRP A 21 -18.27 -30.15 1.85
N SER A 22 -17.40 -29.37 1.20
CA SER A 22 -16.89 -29.63 -0.14
C SER A 22 -15.47 -30.18 -0.03
N ASN A 23 -15.33 -31.48 -0.28
CA ASN A 23 -14.06 -32.14 -0.48
C ASN A 23 -13.49 -31.82 -1.89
N GLY A 24 -13.40 -30.54 -2.26
CA GLY A 24 -13.16 -30.15 -3.65
C GLY A 24 -12.61 -28.75 -3.82
N GLY A 25 -11.64 -28.61 -4.71
CA GLY A 25 -11.03 -27.33 -5.08
C GLY A 25 -12.01 -26.27 -5.60
N LEU A 26 -11.49 -25.07 -5.80
CA LEU A 26 -12.19 -23.96 -6.43
C LEU A 26 -12.69 -24.35 -7.82
N GLN A 27 -13.95 -24.03 -8.10
CA GLN A 27 -14.57 -24.25 -9.41
C GLN A 27 -15.59 -23.14 -9.68
N PHE A 28 -15.60 -22.59 -10.89
CA PHE A 28 -16.62 -21.64 -11.32
C PHE A 28 -17.61 -22.29 -12.25
N LYS A 29 -18.90 -21.97 -12.07
CA LYS A 29 -19.95 -22.36 -13.00
C LYS A 29 -21.06 -21.33 -13.06
N GLY A 30 -21.94 -21.43 -14.05
CA GLY A 30 -23.18 -20.65 -14.07
C GLY A 30 -23.61 -20.28 -15.47
N LYS A 31 -24.47 -19.27 -15.55
CA LYS A 31 -25.05 -18.78 -16.81
C LYS A 31 -25.04 -17.26 -16.88
N LEU A 32 -24.22 -16.72 -17.78
CA LEU A 32 -24.11 -15.29 -18.05
C LEU A 32 -24.70 -14.95 -19.41
N ARG A 33 -25.72 -14.08 -19.42
CA ARG A 33 -26.14 -13.39 -20.64
C ARG A 33 -25.07 -12.37 -20.99
N ILE A 34 -24.42 -12.54 -22.13
CA ILE A 34 -23.33 -11.68 -22.61
C ILE A 34 -23.63 -11.17 -24.02
N LEU A 35 -23.14 -9.97 -24.35
CA LEU A 35 -23.33 -9.38 -25.69
C LEU A 35 -22.37 -9.98 -26.73
N ARG A 36 -21.19 -10.45 -26.27
CA ARG A 36 -20.14 -11.05 -27.09
C ARG A 36 -19.45 -12.16 -26.28
N PRO A 37 -18.93 -13.21 -26.93
CA PRO A 37 -18.10 -14.20 -26.24
C PRO A 37 -16.96 -13.52 -25.48
N THR A 38 -16.69 -14.01 -24.28
CA THR A 38 -15.66 -13.46 -23.40
C THR A 38 -15.00 -14.59 -22.60
N THR A 39 -14.03 -14.27 -21.76
CA THR A 39 -13.30 -15.24 -20.94
C THR A 39 -13.45 -14.93 -19.47
N LEU A 40 -13.64 -15.96 -18.66
CA LEU A 40 -13.42 -15.88 -17.22
C LEU A 40 -11.99 -16.34 -16.93
N GLN A 41 -11.27 -15.59 -16.11
CA GLN A 41 -9.96 -15.95 -15.59
C GLN A 41 -9.92 -15.70 -14.08
N VAL A 42 -9.17 -16.53 -13.37
CA VAL A 42 -8.79 -16.29 -11.98
C VAL A 42 -7.28 -16.25 -11.94
N LYS A 43 -6.71 -15.19 -11.39
CA LYS A 43 -5.27 -15.01 -11.25
C LYS A 43 -4.90 -14.86 -9.79
N ASP A 44 -3.73 -15.37 -9.41
CA ASP A 44 -3.16 -15.08 -8.09
C ASP A 44 -2.70 -13.61 -8.01
N LEU A 45 -2.26 -13.15 -6.83
CA LEU A 45 -1.80 -11.78 -6.64
C LEU A 45 -0.52 -11.43 -7.41
N ASN A 46 0.20 -12.42 -7.93
CA ASN A 46 1.35 -12.22 -8.82
C ASN A 46 0.93 -12.14 -10.31
N GLY A 47 -0.36 -12.32 -10.61
CA GLY A 47 -0.91 -12.32 -11.96
C GLY A 47 -0.81 -13.67 -12.67
N ASN A 48 -0.38 -14.74 -12.00
CA ASN A 48 -0.32 -16.08 -12.59
C ASN A 48 -1.73 -16.63 -12.78
N LEU A 49 -2.00 -17.22 -13.94
CA LEU A 49 -3.31 -17.81 -14.24
C LEU A 49 -3.54 -19.07 -13.39
N VAL A 50 -4.64 -19.09 -12.65
CA VAL A 50 -5.06 -20.20 -11.78
C VAL A 50 -6.13 -21.04 -12.47
N LEU A 51 -7.21 -20.41 -12.93
CA LEU A 51 -8.33 -21.04 -13.64
C LEU A 51 -8.74 -20.18 -14.83
N THR A 52 -9.29 -20.79 -15.88
CA THR A 52 -9.92 -20.07 -16.97
C THR A 52 -11.01 -20.89 -17.66
N CYS A 53 -12.00 -20.22 -18.24
CA CYS A 53 -12.90 -20.81 -19.23
C CYS A 53 -13.38 -19.76 -20.23
N SER A 54 -13.79 -20.22 -21.40
CA SER A 54 -14.49 -19.38 -22.39
C SER A 54 -15.98 -19.38 -22.08
N ILE A 55 -16.62 -18.21 -22.16
CA ILE A 55 -18.07 -18.05 -22.04
C ILE A 55 -18.60 -17.74 -23.44
N SER A 56 -19.33 -18.69 -24.01
CA SER A 56 -19.92 -18.55 -25.35
C SER A 56 -21.27 -17.82 -25.30
N GLN A 57 -21.88 -17.55 -26.46
CA GLN A 57 -23.18 -16.85 -26.53
C GLN A 57 -24.32 -17.57 -25.79
N ASN A 58 -24.25 -18.90 -25.61
CA ASN A 58 -25.24 -19.63 -24.81
C ASN A 58 -25.15 -19.28 -23.30
N GLY A 59 -24.06 -18.63 -22.89
CA GLY A 59 -23.82 -18.09 -21.56
C GLY A 59 -23.47 -19.13 -20.51
N VAL A 60 -23.62 -20.42 -20.78
CA VAL A 60 -23.37 -21.49 -19.81
C VAL A 60 -21.87 -21.82 -19.82
N PHE A 61 -21.27 -21.83 -18.64
CA PHE A 61 -19.84 -22.11 -18.48
C PHE A 61 -19.58 -22.89 -17.20
N GLU A 62 -18.49 -23.63 -17.21
CA GLU A 62 -17.94 -24.34 -16.07
C GLU A 62 -16.41 -24.42 -16.24
N THR A 63 -15.65 -24.19 -15.18
CA THR A 63 -14.20 -24.39 -15.18
C THR A 63 -13.87 -25.81 -14.73
N GLU A 64 -12.61 -26.21 -14.94
CA GLU A 64 -12.04 -27.30 -14.14
C GLU A 64 -12.10 -26.95 -12.64
N LYS A 65 -12.02 -28.00 -11.82
CA LYS A 65 -11.88 -27.88 -10.37
C LYS A 65 -10.40 -27.90 -10.03
N LYS A 66 -9.94 -26.91 -9.28
CA LYS A 66 -8.52 -26.79 -8.90
C LYS A 66 -8.39 -26.48 -7.42
N GLU A 67 -7.59 -27.28 -6.72
CA GLU A 67 -7.25 -26.98 -5.34
C GLU A 67 -6.38 -25.73 -5.28
N ILE A 68 -6.73 -24.83 -4.37
CA ILE A 68 -6.05 -23.57 -4.14
C ILE A 68 -5.74 -23.39 -2.66
N GLN A 69 -4.75 -22.54 -2.37
CA GLN A 69 -4.62 -21.98 -1.03
C GLN A 69 -5.68 -20.88 -0.86
N PRO A 70 -6.48 -20.88 0.21
CA PRO A 70 -7.39 -19.77 0.51
C PRO A 70 -6.64 -18.45 0.58
N ASP A 71 -7.00 -17.52 -0.31
CA ASP A 71 -6.33 -16.23 -0.47
C ASP A 71 -7.18 -15.25 -1.30
N VAL A 72 -6.69 -14.03 -1.48
CA VAL A 72 -7.21 -13.08 -2.44
C VAL A 72 -6.71 -13.45 -3.85
N TYR A 73 -7.64 -13.50 -4.79
CA TYR A 73 -7.37 -13.69 -6.21
C TYR A 73 -8.04 -12.58 -7.01
N THR A 74 -7.53 -12.34 -8.21
CA THR A 74 -8.17 -11.45 -9.18
C THR A 74 -9.09 -12.26 -10.08
N LEU A 75 -10.40 -12.04 -9.94
CA LEU A 75 -11.40 -12.53 -10.89
C LEU A 75 -11.47 -11.56 -12.08
N CYS A 76 -11.21 -12.07 -13.27
CA CYS A 76 -11.37 -11.35 -14.53
C CYS A 76 -12.57 -11.92 -15.30
N ILE A 77 -13.48 -11.07 -15.75
CA ILE A 77 -14.49 -11.42 -16.76
C ILE A 77 -14.29 -10.42 -17.91
N GLY A 78 -13.76 -10.91 -19.04
CA GLY A 78 -13.25 -10.04 -20.11
C GLY A 78 -12.14 -9.14 -19.58
N LYS A 79 -12.33 -7.82 -19.70
CA LYS A 79 -11.39 -6.80 -19.18
C LYS A 79 -11.71 -6.32 -17.76
N THR A 80 -12.83 -6.74 -17.18
CA THR A 80 -13.24 -6.33 -15.84
C THR A 80 -12.51 -7.16 -14.81
N GLU A 81 -11.82 -6.53 -13.87
CA GLU A 81 -11.05 -7.18 -12.81
C GLU A 81 -11.62 -6.82 -11.43
N GLN A 82 -11.69 -7.81 -10.54
CA GLN A 82 -12.09 -7.62 -9.15
C GLN A 82 -11.29 -8.57 -8.24
N ASN A 83 -10.71 -8.02 -7.18
CA ASN A 83 -10.09 -8.84 -6.13
C ASN A 83 -11.16 -9.41 -5.22
N ILE A 84 -11.13 -10.74 -5.05
CA ILE A 84 -12.10 -11.52 -4.26
C ILE A 84 -11.32 -12.57 -3.46
N TYR A 85 -11.74 -12.80 -2.21
CA TYR A 85 -11.22 -13.91 -1.41
C TYR A 85 -11.94 -15.21 -1.80
N PHE A 86 -11.16 -16.21 -2.20
CA PHE A 86 -11.69 -17.53 -2.56
C PHE A 86 -11.14 -18.62 -1.65
N GLU A 87 -11.96 -19.65 -1.44
CA GLU A 87 -11.60 -20.90 -0.76
C GLU A 87 -11.83 -22.08 -1.72
N ASN A 88 -11.59 -23.30 -1.25
CA ASN A 88 -11.86 -24.53 -2.00
C ASN A 88 -13.39 -24.83 -2.03
N THR A 89 -14.12 -23.98 -2.74
CA THR A 89 -15.59 -24.04 -2.88
C THR A 89 -16.02 -23.81 -4.33
N SER A 90 -17.21 -24.27 -4.68
CA SER A 90 -17.81 -23.92 -5.96
C SER A 90 -18.43 -22.53 -5.92
N VAL A 91 -18.03 -21.67 -6.85
CA VAL A 91 -18.60 -20.33 -7.04
C VAL A 91 -19.55 -20.35 -8.23
N SER A 92 -20.80 -19.92 -8.02
CA SER A 92 -21.75 -19.76 -9.13
C SER A 92 -21.91 -18.29 -9.51
N ILE A 93 -21.83 -17.97 -10.80
CA ILE A 93 -22.07 -16.61 -11.31
C ILE A 93 -23.19 -16.65 -12.34
N ASN A 94 -24.27 -15.90 -12.08
CA ASN A 94 -25.42 -15.83 -12.96
C ASN A 94 -25.83 -14.38 -13.22
N GLY A 95 -26.45 -14.13 -14.37
CA GLY A 95 -27.05 -12.82 -14.66
C GLY A 95 -26.66 -12.26 -16.03
N PHE A 96 -26.50 -10.94 -16.10
CA PHE A 96 -26.14 -10.21 -17.32
C PHE A 96 -24.82 -9.48 -17.13
N PHE A 97 -23.89 -9.65 -18.07
CA PHE A 97 -22.61 -8.97 -18.10
C PHE A 97 -22.44 -8.17 -19.39
N ASP A 98 -22.24 -6.86 -19.24
CA ASP A 98 -21.85 -5.96 -20.33
C ASP A 98 -20.37 -5.59 -20.16
N GLU A 99 -19.52 -6.19 -20.99
CA GLU A 99 -18.08 -5.91 -20.97
C GLU A 99 -17.75 -4.45 -21.36
N LYS A 100 -18.58 -3.80 -22.17
CA LYS A 100 -18.35 -2.41 -22.58
C LYS A 100 -18.78 -1.42 -21.52
N ASN A 101 -19.84 -1.73 -20.78
CA ASN A 101 -20.40 -0.90 -19.71
C ASN A 101 -20.58 -1.76 -18.46
N PRO A 102 -19.48 -2.15 -17.77
CA PRO A 102 -19.55 -3.09 -16.65
C PRO A 102 -20.50 -2.66 -15.53
N GLU A 103 -20.71 -1.35 -15.34
CA GLU A 103 -21.66 -0.76 -14.39
C GLU A 103 -23.14 -1.05 -14.70
N GLN A 104 -23.47 -1.45 -15.93
CA GLN A 104 -24.81 -1.86 -16.34
C GLN A 104 -25.04 -3.37 -16.18
N SER A 105 -24.02 -4.10 -15.70
CA SER A 105 -24.12 -5.53 -15.44
C SER A 105 -24.97 -5.80 -14.19
N SER A 106 -25.68 -6.93 -14.20
CA SER A 106 -26.45 -7.42 -13.07
C SER A 106 -26.02 -8.86 -12.78
N LEU A 107 -25.07 -9.04 -11.86
CA LEU A 107 -24.51 -10.34 -11.53
C LEU A 107 -24.94 -10.78 -10.13
N SER A 108 -25.24 -12.06 -10.00
CA SER A 108 -25.48 -12.74 -8.72
C SER A 108 -24.40 -13.80 -8.52
N PHE A 109 -23.82 -13.81 -7.32
CA PHE A 109 -22.76 -14.71 -6.93
C PHE A 109 -23.21 -15.57 -5.74
N THR A 110 -22.87 -16.85 -5.75
CA THR A 110 -22.95 -17.74 -4.58
C THR A 110 -21.60 -18.41 -4.35
N GLY A 111 -21.35 -18.88 -3.12
CA GLY A 111 -20.08 -19.52 -2.74
C GLY A 111 -18.96 -18.53 -2.40
N ILE A 112 -19.28 -17.25 -2.21
CA ILE A 112 -18.34 -16.17 -1.82
C ILE A 112 -18.66 -15.58 -0.43
N ASP A 113 -19.38 -16.32 0.42
CA ASP A 113 -19.81 -15.85 1.74
C ASP A 113 -18.64 -15.38 2.64
N PRO A 114 -17.45 -16.04 2.62
CA PRO A 114 -16.29 -15.51 3.33
C PRO A 114 -15.86 -14.13 2.83
N PHE A 115 -15.86 -13.89 1.52
CA PHE A 115 -15.54 -12.57 0.96
C PHE A 115 -16.58 -11.52 1.34
N LEU A 116 -17.87 -11.87 1.33
CA LEU A 116 -18.94 -10.96 1.80
C LEU A 116 -18.79 -10.64 3.29
N THR A 117 -18.32 -11.59 4.09
CA THR A 117 -17.99 -11.36 5.50
C THR A 117 -16.88 -10.33 5.65
N LEU A 118 -15.83 -10.37 4.81
CA LEU A 118 -14.78 -9.35 4.80
C LEU A 118 -15.32 -7.94 4.50
N GLN A 119 -16.33 -7.82 3.63
CA GLN A 119 -16.92 -6.52 3.28
C GLN A 119 -17.53 -5.80 4.49
N ASN A 120 -17.99 -6.53 5.51
CA ASN A 120 -18.54 -5.94 6.73
C ASN A 120 -17.47 -5.24 7.60
N TYR A 121 -16.20 -5.53 7.35
CA TYR A 121 -15.06 -4.97 8.10
C TYR A 121 -14.21 -3.99 7.28
N MET A 122 -14.62 -3.72 6.04
CA MET A 122 -13.95 -2.73 5.21
C MET A 122 -14.15 -1.33 5.81
N PRO A 123 -13.09 -0.49 5.86
CA PRO A 123 -13.21 0.85 6.41
C PRO A 123 -14.17 1.70 5.59
N ALA A 124 -14.99 2.51 6.27
CA ALA A 124 -15.84 3.51 5.63
C ALA A 124 -15.02 4.70 5.10
N GLU A 125 -13.94 5.04 5.80
CA GLU A 125 -12.94 6.02 5.36
C GLU A 125 -12.17 5.47 4.16
N ARG A 126 -12.05 6.30 3.11
CA ARG A 126 -11.40 5.92 1.85
C ARG A 126 -9.94 6.34 1.79
N ASP A 127 -9.55 7.30 2.61
CA ASP A 127 -8.17 7.74 2.76
C ASP A 127 -7.38 6.68 3.54
N PRO A 128 -6.45 5.94 2.93
CA PRO A 128 -5.73 4.84 3.59
C PRO A 128 -4.88 5.31 4.77
N ASP A 129 -4.50 6.59 4.82
CA ASP A 129 -3.73 7.18 5.93
C ASP A 129 -4.59 7.51 7.15
N LYS A 130 -5.92 7.49 7.01
CA LYS A 130 -6.89 7.74 8.09
C LYS A 130 -7.75 6.54 8.42
N ALA A 131 -7.91 5.63 7.47
CA ALA A 131 -8.71 4.43 7.62
C ALA A 131 -8.09 3.48 8.66
N THR A 132 -8.96 2.86 9.46
CA THR A 132 -8.59 1.85 10.45
C THR A 132 -9.52 0.64 10.31
N ILE A 133 -9.08 -0.51 10.80
CA ILE A 133 -9.87 -1.73 10.80
C ILE A 133 -10.36 -2.00 12.23
N SER A 134 -11.66 -2.24 12.38
CA SER A 134 -12.28 -2.49 13.67
C SER A 134 -11.68 -3.72 14.35
N THR A 135 -11.43 -3.64 15.66
CA THR A 135 -10.97 -4.78 16.47
C THR A 135 -11.96 -5.93 16.53
N SER A 136 -13.25 -5.66 16.28
CA SER A 136 -14.31 -6.68 16.20
C SER A 136 -14.07 -7.72 15.11
N ALA A 137 -13.23 -7.42 14.12
CA ALA A 137 -12.81 -8.37 13.09
C ALA A 137 -12.13 -9.62 13.69
N LYS A 138 -11.46 -9.51 14.83
CA LYS A 138 -10.74 -10.63 15.46
C LYS A 138 -11.60 -11.85 15.77
N GLU A 139 -12.85 -11.63 16.12
CA GLU A 139 -13.72 -12.69 16.65
C GLU A 139 -14.37 -13.54 15.56
N LYS A 140 -14.29 -13.10 14.30
CA LYS A 140 -15.08 -13.66 13.19
C LYS A 140 -14.25 -14.12 12.00
N LEU A 141 -12.98 -13.73 11.91
CA LEU A 141 -12.13 -14.05 10.77
C LEU A 141 -11.22 -15.24 11.06
N THR A 142 -11.05 -16.11 10.07
CA THR A 142 -9.98 -17.11 10.05
C THR A 142 -8.62 -16.43 9.81
N PRO A 143 -7.49 -17.12 10.06
CA PRO A 143 -6.16 -16.59 9.72
C PRO A 143 -6.01 -16.14 8.26
N ALA A 144 -6.50 -16.92 7.29
CA ALA A 144 -6.44 -16.57 5.86
C ALA A 144 -7.34 -15.36 5.52
N MET A 145 -8.50 -15.26 6.16
CA MET A 145 -9.38 -14.09 6.03
C MET A 145 -8.74 -12.83 6.63
N ALA A 146 -7.92 -12.94 7.67
CA ALA A 146 -7.25 -11.79 8.28
C ALA A 146 -6.25 -11.13 7.32
N SER A 147 -5.41 -11.92 6.64
CA SER A 147 -4.50 -11.38 5.61
C SER A 147 -5.25 -10.86 4.40
N ALA A 148 -6.34 -11.53 4.00
CA ALA A 148 -7.20 -11.09 2.92
C ALA A 148 -7.86 -9.73 3.22
N LEU A 149 -8.38 -9.54 4.45
CA LEU A 149 -8.94 -8.26 4.87
C LEU A 149 -7.89 -7.15 4.79
N ALA A 150 -6.69 -7.40 5.31
CA ALA A 150 -5.62 -6.41 5.30
C ALA A 150 -5.26 -6.00 3.86
N TYR A 151 -5.12 -6.99 2.96
CA TYR A 151 -4.80 -6.74 1.56
C TYR A 151 -5.91 -5.97 0.83
N LEU A 152 -7.18 -6.31 1.06
CA LEU A 152 -8.32 -5.67 0.40
C LEU A 152 -8.56 -4.25 0.93
N ALA A 153 -8.38 -4.03 2.23
CA ALA A 153 -8.56 -2.74 2.89
C ALA A 153 -7.40 -1.78 2.61
N ASP A 154 -6.16 -2.30 2.54
CA ASP A 154 -4.92 -1.56 2.26
C ASP A 154 -4.76 -0.26 3.07
N VAL A 155 -5.04 -0.34 4.38
CA VAL A 155 -4.88 0.79 5.30
C VAL A 155 -3.43 0.96 5.72
N ASN A 156 -3.01 2.19 5.99
CA ASN A 156 -1.67 2.53 6.48
C ASN A 156 -1.59 2.64 8.02
N ASP A 157 -2.63 2.19 8.72
CA ASP A 157 -2.63 2.12 10.18
C ASP A 157 -1.85 0.89 10.69
N TYR A 158 -0.74 1.12 11.40
CA TYR A 158 0.09 0.05 11.95
C TYR A 158 -0.68 -0.86 12.92
N PRO A 159 -1.41 -0.34 13.94
CA PRO A 159 -2.20 -1.17 14.85
C PRO A 159 -3.15 -2.11 14.12
N SER A 160 -3.89 -1.64 13.12
CA SER A 160 -4.82 -2.46 12.32
C SER A 160 -4.11 -3.62 11.60
N ASN A 161 -2.99 -3.34 10.94
CA ASN A 161 -2.24 -4.36 10.21
C ASN A 161 -1.55 -5.36 11.15
N LYS A 162 -0.92 -4.85 12.23
CA LYS A 162 -0.27 -5.69 13.25
C LYS A 162 -1.28 -6.60 13.92
N MET A 163 -2.47 -6.07 14.22
CA MET A 163 -3.58 -6.80 14.79
C MET A 163 -3.98 -8.00 13.91
N LEU A 164 -4.15 -7.79 12.60
CA LEU A 164 -4.53 -8.85 11.67
C LEU A 164 -3.39 -9.87 11.48
N LEU A 165 -2.13 -9.41 11.45
CA LEU A 165 -0.98 -10.30 11.35
C LEU A 165 -0.85 -11.22 12.56
N ASP A 166 -1.17 -10.72 13.76
CA ASP A 166 -1.12 -11.49 15.01
C ASP A 166 -2.20 -12.57 15.11
N MET A 167 -3.23 -12.50 14.26
CA MET A 167 -4.23 -13.58 14.13
C MET A 167 -3.70 -14.77 13.32
N ILE A 168 -2.56 -14.61 12.63
CA ILE A 168 -2.00 -15.62 11.71
C ILE A 168 -0.80 -16.28 12.38
N PRO A 169 -0.90 -17.58 12.74
CA PRO A 169 0.24 -18.35 13.22
C PRO A 169 1.39 -18.29 12.22
N GLU A 170 2.64 -18.21 12.70
CA GLU A 170 3.81 -18.02 11.82
C GLU A 170 3.91 -19.08 10.71
N GLN A 171 3.60 -20.33 11.04
CA GLN A 171 3.60 -21.45 10.09
C GLN A 171 2.55 -21.32 8.98
N ASP A 172 1.52 -20.48 9.17
CA ASP A 172 0.42 -20.29 8.22
C ASP A 172 0.59 -19.04 7.33
N ARG A 173 1.66 -18.25 7.53
CA ARG A 173 1.94 -17.00 6.79
C ARG A 173 2.51 -17.21 5.38
N ASN A 174 2.02 -18.23 4.67
CA ASN A 174 2.58 -18.65 3.38
C ASN A 174 1.84 -18.09 2.17
N SER A 175 0.59 -17.65 2.35
CA SER A 175 -0.24 -17.06 1.28
C SER A 175 0.37 -15.75 0.78
N LEU A 176 -0.01 -15.33 -0.44
CA LEU A 176 0.52 -14.10 -1.03
C LEU A 176 0.03 -12.89 -0.24
N SER A 177 -1.23 -12.86 0.21
CA SER A 177 -1.71 -11.77 1.07
C SER A 177 -1.04 -11.76 2.43
N ALA A 178 -0.70 -12.92 3.03
CA ALA A 178 0.01 -12.97 4.31
C ALA A 178 1.45 -12.46 4.18
N LYS A 179 2.16 -12.85 3.11
CA LYS A 179 3.51 -12.32 2.82
C LYS A 179 3.48 -10.81 2.57
N TRP A 180 2.47 -10.33 1.83
CA TRP A 180 2.24 -8.90 1.67
C TRP A 180 2.01 -8.20 3.02
N LEU A 181 1.20 -8.79 3.90
CA LEU A 181 0.88 -8.22 5.22
C LEU A 181 2.10 -8.19 6.14
N ILE A 182 2.97 -9.21 6.11
CA ILE A 182 4.25 -9.19 6.85
C ILE A 182 5.06 -7.97 6.44
N ASN A 183 5.27 -7.78 5.13
CA ASN A 183 6.02 -6.65 4.61
C ASN A 183 5.34 -5.31 4.95
N LYS A 184 3.99 -5.24 4.85
CA LYS A 184 3.22 -4.05 5.22
C LYS A 184 3.45 -3.69 6.69
N VAL A 185 3.38 -4.65 7.60
CA VAL A 185 3.61 -4.44 9.04
C VAL A 185 5.05 -4.02 9.32
N GLU A 186 6.03 -4.65 8.66
CA GLU A 186 7.44 -4.28 8.78
C GLU A 186 7.66 -2.81 8.38
N VAL A 187 7.20 -2.42 7.19
CA VAL A 187 7.29 -1.05 6.68
C VAL A 187 6.57 -0.05 7.60
N LEU A 188 5.37 -0.39 8.07
CA LEU A 188 4.60 0.49 8.96
C LEU A 188 5.23 0.59 10.36
N SER A 189 5.96 -0.42 10.82
CA SER A 189 6.61 -0.41 12.13
C SER A 189 7.65 0.70 12.26
N HIS A 190 8.35 1.02 11.17
CA HIS A 190 9.32 2.12 11.09
C HIS A 190 8.68 3.51 11.04
N GLN A 191 7.35 3.58 10.87
CA GLN A 191 6.61 4.86 10.76
C GLN A 191 5.97 5.27 12.08
N ILE A 192 6.08 4.45 13.12
CA ILE A 192 5.54 4.74 14.45
C ILE A 192 6.46 5.74 15.15
N ILE A 193 5.88 6.72 15.83
CA ILE A 193 6.64 7.63 16.69
C ILE A 193 7.38 6.82 17.76
N GLY A 194 8.69 7.05 17.88
CA GLY A 194 9.61 6.32 18.74
C GLY A 194 10.26 5.09 18.09
N ALA A 195 9.88 4.70 16.88
CA ALA A 195 10.54 3.62 16.15
C ALA A 195 11.92 4.06 15.62
N GLU A 196 12.86 3.12 15.55
CA GLU A 196 14.16 3.35 14.92
C GLU A 196 13.98 3.71 13.44
N CYS A 197 14.54 4.84 13.02
CA CYS A 197 14.46 5.25 11.61
C CYS A 197 15.36 4.37 10.74
N PRO A 198 14.90 3.97 9.54
CA PRO A 198 15.71 3.20 8.60
C PRO A 198 17.02 3.91 8.24
N GLY A 199 18.13 3.19 8.30
CA GLY A 199 19.44 3.72 7.91
C GLY A 199 19.56 3.90 6.39
N PHE A 200 20.39 4.85 5.98
CA PHE A 200 20.80 5.02 4.58
C PHE A 200 22.26 5.49 4.51
N THR A 201 22.85 5.41 3.31
CA THR A 201 24.14 6.02 2.98
C THR A 201 24.06 6.61 1.58
N PHE A 202 24.29 7.91 1.45
CA PHE A 202 24.26 8.64 0.19
C PHE A 202 25.49 9.53 0.05
N ILE A 203 25.66 10.17 -1.11
CA ILE A 203 26.78 11.08 -1.36
C ILE A 203 26.37 12.53 -1.13
N ASP A 204 27.27 13.31 -0.56
CA ASP A 204 27.15 14.78 -0.48
C ASP A 204 27.71 15.47 -1.73
N SER A 205 27.61 16.80 -1.77
CA SER A 205 28.07 17.65 -2.88
C SER A 205 29.56 17.53 -3.20
N ASN A 206 30.37 17.10 -2.21
CA ASN A 206 31.81 16.88 -2.32
C ASN A 206 32.15 15.42 -2.70
N GLY A 207 31.15 14.56 -2.88
CA GLY A 207 31.34 13.14 -3.17
C GLY A 207 31.66 12.30 -1.93
N LYS A 208 31.51 12.84 -0.72
CA LYS A 208 31.71 12.10 0.53
C LYS A 208 30.47 11.25 0.82
N SER A 209 30.69 10.00 1.20
CA SER A 209 29.62 9.14 1.74
C SER A 209 29.19 9.62 3.12
N VAL A 210 27.89 9.85 3.29
CA VAL A 210 27.25 10.30 4.52
C VAL A 210 26.11 9.35 4.86
N SER A 211 26.08 8.88 6.10
CA SER A 211 25.06 7.97 6.62
C SER A 211 24.21 8.64 7.71
N LEU A 212 22.95 8.24 7.83
CA LEU A 212 22.07 8.72 8.91
C LEU A 212 22.67 8.49 10.31
N LYS A 213 23.41 7.39 10.49
CA LYS A 213 24.05 7.06 11.77
C LYS A 213 25.13 8.06 12.18
N ASP A 214 25.69 8.81 11.22
CA ASP A 214 26.74 9.80 11.47
C ASP A 214 26.21 11.00 12.30
N PHE A 215 24.89 11.12 12.39
CA PHE A 215 24.19 12.18 13.13
C PHE A 215 23.58 11.71 14.46
N ARG A 216 23.94 10.51 14.95
CA ARG A 216 23.55 10.08 16.30
C ARG A 216 24.03 11.11 17.34
N GLY A 217 23.18 11.39 18.32
CA GLY A 217 23.38 12.48 19.30
C GLY A 217 22.80 13.83 18.87
N LYS A 218 22.39 14.00 17.61
CA LYS A 218 21.70 15.20 17.10
C LYS A 218 20.23 14.93 16.79
N ILE A 219 19.41 15.95 16.90
CA ILE A 219 18.09 16.01 16.27
C ILE A 219 18.32 16.18 14.77
N VAL A 220 17.64 15.38 13.95
CA VAL A 220 17.75 15.46 12.49
C VAL A 220 16.40 15.82 11.89
N VAL A 221 16.36 16.91 11.12
CA VAL A 221 15.27 17.20 10.19
C VAL A 221 15.66 16.65 8.83
N LEU A 222 14.96 15.59 8.40
CA LEU A 222 15.24 14.90 7.16
C LEU A 222 14.16 15.21 6.13
N ASP A 223 14.55 15.77 4.99
CA ASP A 223 13.70 16.23 3.88
C ASP A 223 13.97 15.43 2.61
N PHE A 224 12.98 14.65 2.16
CA PHE A 224 13.03 13.96 0.87
C PHE A 224 12.41 14.85 -0.22
N CYS A 225 13.20 15.15 -1.25
CA CYS A 225 12.90 16.21 -2.21
C CYS A 225 13.41 15.89 -3.63
N ALA A 226 13.18 16.78 -4.59
CA ALA A 226 13.82 16.74 -5.89
C ALA A 226 13.82 18.14 -6.55
N SER A 227 14.79 18.42 -7.42
CA SER A 227 14.97 19.74 -8.07
C SER A 227 13.75 20.18 -8.91
N TRP A 228 13.04 19.22 -9.51
CA TRP A 228 11.86 19.46 -10.33
C TRP A 228 10.57 19.65 -9.51
N CYS A 229 10.62 19.40 -8.20
CA CYS A 229 9.47 19.50 -7.32
C CYS A 229 9.32 20.95 -6.81
N GLY A 230 8.46 21.73 -7.46
CA GLY A 230 8.15 23.11 -7.06
C GLY A 230 7.75 23.27 -5.57
N PRO A 231 6.82 22.45 -5.05
CA PRO A 231 6.47 22.48 -3.62
C PRO A 231 7.64 22.18 -2.69
N CYS A 232 8.56 21.29 -3.08
CA CYS A 232 9.75 20.96 -2.29
C CYS A 232 10.67 22.19 -2.15
N ARG A 233 10.92 22.91 -3.25
CA ARG A 233 11.74 24.12 -3.25
C ARG A 233 11.12 25.23 -2.38
N LYS A 234 9.79 25.33 -2.37
CA LYS A 234 9.08 26.25 -1.47
C LYS A 234 9.29 25.86 0.00
N GLU A 235 9.16 24.58 0.33
CA GLU A 235 9.37 24.06 1.69
C GLU A 235 10.80 24.33 2.18
N MET A 236 11.81 24.02 1.36
CA MET A 236 13.22 24.32 1.67
C MET A 236 13.43 25.78 2.06
N ARG A 237 12.89 26.71 1.28
CA ARG A 237 13.02 28.15 1.58
C ARG A 237 12.30 28.55 2.85
N SER A 238 11.12 27.98 3.14
CA SER A 238 10.47 28.21 4.43
C SER A 238 11.26 27.62 5.60
N MET A 239 11.99 26.52 5.38
CA MET A 239 12.80 25.92 6.44
C MET A 239 14.02 26.76 6.84
N LEU A 240 14.51 27.67 6.00
CA LEU A 240 15.62 28.57 6.35
C LEU A 240 15.34 29.39 7.60
N THR A 241 14.11 29.87 7.79
CA THR A 241 13.74 30.64 8.99
C THR A 241 13.87 29.77 10.24
N ILE A 242 13.31 28.55 10.21
CA ILE A 242 13.36 27.63 11.35
C ILE A 242 14.80 27.18 11.62
N TYR A 243 15.58 26.90 10.56
CA TYR A 243 17.00 26.59 10.68
C TYR A 243 17.76 27.72 11.38
N ASN A 244 17.59 28.96 10.93
CA ASN A 244 18.30 30.11 11.50
C ASN A 244 17.94 30.37 12.96
N ASP A 245 16.67 30.19 13.32
CA ASP A 245 16.19 30.40 14.69
C ASP A 245 16.64 29.31 15.66
N LEU A 246 16.72 28.06 15.19
CA LEU A 246 16.91 26.89 16.05
C LEU A 246 18.29 26.24 15.94
N LYS A 247 19.14 26.63 14.99
CA LYS A 247 20.46 26.03 14.81
C LYS A 247 21.26 26.03 16.11
N ALA A 248 21.80 24.87 16.44
CA ALA A 248 22.72 24.63 17.54
C ALA A 248 23.48 23.33 17.24
N ASP A 249 24.50 23.02 18.04
CA ASP A 249 25.34 21.82 17.83
C ASP A 249 24.55 20.49 17.88
N ASP A 250 23.37 20.52 18.51
CA ASP A 250 22.50 19.36 18.69
C ASP A 250 21.43 19.20 17.59
N LEU A 251 21.45 20.00 16.52
CA LEU A 251 20.45 19.98 15.45
C LEU A 251 21.12 19.98 14.07
N GLU A 252 20.66 19.09 13.19
CA GLU A 252 21.09 19.01 11.79
C GLU A 252 19.88 18.98 10.85
N PHE A 253 20.00 19.67 9.72
CA PHE A 253 19.05 19.56 8.62
C PHE A 253 19.72 18.77 7.49
N ILE A 254 18.97 17.84 6.89
CA ILE A 254 19.45 17.00 5.81
C ILE A 254 18.37 16.95 4.74
N SER A 255 18.69 17.38 3.51
CA SER A 255 17.83 17.12 2.37
C SER A 255 18.43 16.01 1.51
N VAL A 256 17.64 14.98 1.22
CA VAL A 256 17.98 13.90 0.29
C VAL A 256 17.25 14.15 -1.02
N SER A 257 17.99 14.51 -2.05
CA SER A 257 17.47 14.64 -3.41
C SER A 257 17.25 13.26 -4.03
N LEU A 258 16.07 13.10 -4.63
CA LEU A 258 15.63 11.98 -5.45
C LEU A 258 15.62 12.38 -6.93
N ASP A 259 16.53 13.25 -7.35
CA ASP A 259 16.74 13.55 -8.76
C ASP A 259 17.30 12.32 -9.51
N ASP A 260 16.82 12.11 -10.72
CA ASP A 260 17.29 11.05 -11.62
C ASP A 260 18.63 11.38 -12.31
N SER A 261 19.19 12.57 -12.03
CA SER A 261 20.38 13.10 -12.67
C SER A 261 21.18 13.97 -11.71
N GLU A 262 22.48 13.65 -11.59
CA GLU A 262 23.42 14.45 -10.80
C GLU A 262 23.46 15.92 -11.24
N ALA A 263 23.38 16.18 -12.55
CA ALA A 263 23.42 17.53 -13.09
C ALA A 263 22.23 18.38 -12.61
N LYS A 264 21.03 17.78 -12.52
CA LYS A 264 19.84 18.46 -11.99
C LYS A 264 19.97 18.75 -10.49
N TRP A 265 20.45 17.76 -9.73
CA TRP A 265 20.72 17.92 -8.31
C TRP A 265 21.76 19.03 -8.05
N ARG A 266 22.91 19.01 -8.74
CA ARG A 266 23.96 20.04 -8.61
C ARG A 266 23.44 21.43 -8.96
N LYS A 267 22.64 21.55 -10.01
CA LYS A 267 21.97 22.80 -10.36
C LYS A 267 21.08 23.32 -9.22
N MET A 268 20.33 22.44 -8.54
CA MET A 268 19.55 22.83 -7.36
C MET A 268 20.44 23.33 -6.21
N LEU A 269 21.61 22.71 -5.99
CA LEU A 269 22.56 23.18 -4.97
C LEU A 269 23.02 24.61 -5.26
N ASP A 270 23.38 24.89 -6.51
CA ASP A 270 23.85 26.21 -6.95
C ASP A 270 22.76 27.30 -6.84
N GLU A 271 21.50 26.91 -7.08
CA GLU A 271 20.35 27.82 -7.05
C GLU A 271 19.85 28.08 -5.61
N GLU A 272 19.71 27.05 -4.78
CA GLU A 272 19.12 27.19 -3.43
C GLU A 272 20.14 27.57 -2.36
N LYS A 273 21.42 27.18 -2.52
CA LYS A 273 22.54 27.51 -1.60
C LYS A 273 22.19 27.30 -0.12
N LEU A 274 21.56 26.17 0.18
CA LEU A 274 21.10 25.84 1.53
C LEU A 274 22.31 25.57 2.45
N PRO A 275 22.27 26.01 3.72
CA PRO A 275 23.41 25.94 4.64
C PRO A 275 23.60 24.56 5.30
N TRP A 276 22.79 23.57 4.95
CA TRP A 276 22.75 22.27 5.60
C TRP A 276 23.13 21.12 4.65
N VAL A 277 23.15 19.90 5.16
CA VAL A 277 23.64 18.73 4.42
C VAL A 277 22.70 18.41 3.26
N MET A 278 23.24 18.41 2.04
CA MET A 278 22.51 18.04 0.83
C MET A 278 23.07 16.74 0.28
N LEU A 279 22.23 15.70 0.24
CA LEU A 279 22.57 14.36 -0.23
C LEU A 279 21.85 14.03 -1.53
N TRP A 280 22.37 13.06 -2.27
CA TRP A 280 21.72 12.54 -3.48
C TRP A 280 21.60 11.02 -3.47
N ASP A 281 20.36 10.55 -3.62
CA ASP A 281 20.06 9.17 -3.97
C ASP A 281 19.95 9.04 -5.49
N LYS A 282 21.00 8.48 -6.11
CA LYS A 282 21.08 8.24 -7.55
C LYS A 282 19.97 7.33 -8.10
N THR A 283 19.26 6.61 -7.24
CA THR A 283 18.10 5.79 -7.64
C THR A 283 16.98 6.66 -8.22
N GLY A 284 16.88 7.91 -7.75
CA GLY A 284 15.89 8.87 -8.20
C GLY A 284 14.47 8.56 -7.72
N PHE A 285 13.54 9.47 -8.01
CA PHE A 285 12.12 9.31 -7.73
C PHE A 285 11.48 8.42 -8.82
N PRO A 286 10.91 7.26 -8.49
CA PRO A 286 10.30 6.36 -9.45
C PRO A 286 9.15 6.99 -10.23
N LYS A 287 9.02 6.61 -11.49
CA LYS A 287 7.94 7.08 -12.38
C LYS A 287 6.57 6.54 -12.01
N ASN A 288 6.51 5.49 -11.20
CA ASN A 288 5.27 4.88 -10.73
C ASN A 288 5.41 4.50 -9.24
N SER A 289 4.32 4.59 -8.49
CA SER A 289 4.30 4.26 -7.06
C SER A 289 4.31 2.76 -6.77
N LYS A 290 4.13 1.91 -7.79
CA LYS A 290 4.11 0.44 -7.65
C LYS A 290 5.50 -0.17 -7.45
N THR A 291 6.54 0.53 -7.89
CA THR A 291 7.94 0.14 -7.71
C THR A 291 8.69 1.25 -6.97
N PRO A 292 8.46 1.40 -5.65
CA PRO A 292 9.16 2.41 -4.86
C PRO A 292 10.67 2.12 -4.83
N SER A 293 11.49 3.18 -4.70
CA SER A 293 12.91 3.01 -4.40
C SER A 293 13.08 2.44 -2.98
N ALA A 294 14.28 1.92 -2.67
CA ALA A 294 14.56 1.36 -1.35
C ALA A 294 14.28 2.36 -0.22
N ILE A 295 14.63 3.64 -0.41
CA ILE A 295 14.40 4.68 0.59
C ILE A 295 12.92 5.05 0.74
N GLN A 296 12.16 5.06 -0.37
CA GLN A 296 10.71 5.26 -0.34
C GLN A 296 9.99 4.13 0.38
N ALA A 297 10.38 2.89 0.10
CA ALA A 297 9.82 1.72 0.78
C ALA A 297 10.13 1.75 2.28
N ALA A 298 11.38 2.07 2.65
CA ALA A 298 11.83 2.13 4.03
C ALA A 298 11.08 3.18 4.86
N TYR A 299 10.91 4.41 4.34
CA TYR A 299 10.21 5.49 5.04
C TYR A 299 8.70 5.56 4.75
N GLY A 300 8.22 4.72 3.82
CA GLY A 300 6.83 4.58 3.41
C GLY A 300 6.21 5.82 2.77
N PHE A 301 6.95 6.55 1.92
CA PHE A 301 6.45 7.74 1.24
C PHE A 301 6.40 7.55 -0.28
N TYR A 302 5.33 8.07 -0.89
CA TYR A 302 5.07 7.96 -2.34
C TYR A 302 4.82 9.32 -3.00
N SER A 303 5.00 10.41 -2.25
CA SER A 303 4.94 11.78 -2.72
C SER A 303 6.01 12.62 -2.03
N ILE A 304 6.43 13.70 -2.67
CA ILE A 304 7.37 14.68 -2.12
C ILE A 304 6.79 16.10 -2.23
N PRO A 305 7.14 17.04 -1.33
CA PRO A 305 8.12 16.89 -0.24
C PRO A 305 7.65 15.92 0.83
N PHE A 306 8.57 15.26 1.52
CA PHE A 306 8.25 14.40 2.66
C PHE A 306 9.31 14.60 3.74
N LEU A 307 8.90 15.17 4.87
CA LEU A 307 9.81 15.51 5.96
C LEU A 307 9.53 14.65 7.18
N VAL A 308 10.60 14.24 7.85
CA VAL A 308 10.55 13.60 9.18
C VAL A 308 11.50 14.31 10.13
N VAL A 309 11.19 14.27 11.42
CA VAL A 309 12.06 14.72 12.50
C VAL A 309 12.48 13.49 13.29
N ILE A 310 13.77 13.34 13.51
CA ILE A 310 14.40 12.21 14.17
C ILE A 310 15.09 12.73 15.44
N ASP A 311 14.93 12.03 16.55
CA ASP A 311 15.55 12.40 17.81
C ASP A 311 17.04 12.02 17.90
N LYS A 312 17.66 12.35 19.03
CA LYS A 312 19.09 12.14 19.29
C LYS A 312 19.49 10.66 19.33
N GLU A 313 18.54 9.76 19.60
CA GLU A 313 18.78 8.31 19.63
C GLU A 313 18.66 7.69 18.23
N GLY A 314 18.08 8.42 17.27
CA GLY A 314 17.83 7.92 15.92
C GLY A 314 16.39 7.45 15.70
N LYS A 315 15.46 7.81 16.59
CA LYS A 315 14.06 7.40 16.53
C LYS A 315 13.18 8.47 15.91
N LEU A 316 12.10 8.05 15.27
CA LEU A 316 11.14 8.92 14.61
C LEU A 316 10.37 9.75 15.65
N ALA A 317 10.53 11.07 15.64
CA ALA A 317 9.82 11.98 16.53
C ALA A 317 8.61 12.63 15.87
N ALA A 318 8.67 12.87 14.56
CA ALA A 318 7.55 13.35 13.76
C ALA A 318 7.67 12.93 12.30
N ARG A 319 6.54 12.76 11.61
CA ARG A 319 6.49 12.27 10.22
C ARG A 319 5.52 13.08 9.40
N ASN A 320 5.88 13.27 8.12
CA ASN A 320 5.11 14.03 7.14
C ASN A 320 4.74 15.45 7.62
N VAL A 321 5.64 16.07 8.38
CA VAL A 321 5.45 17.42 8.94
C VAL A 321 5.78 18.51 7.93
N ARG A 322 5.23 19.72 8.08
CA ARG A 322 5.57 20.91 7.29
C ARG A 322 5.70 22.14 8.16
N GLY A 323 6.53 23.09 7.75
CA GLY A 323 6.66 24.41 8.37
C GLY A 323 6.71 24.35 9.90
N GLU A 324 5.76 25.01 10.57
CA GLU A 324 5.74 25.14 12.03
C GLU A 324 5.67 23.79 12.78
N GLN A 325 5.10 22.73 12.16
CA GLN A 325 5.11 21.39 12.76
C GLN A 325 6.52 20.84 12.94
N VAL A 326 7.46 21.24 12.07
CA VAL A 326 8.89 20.91 12.22
C VAL A 326 9.47 21.62 13.44
N ARG A 327 9.18 22.92 13.61
CA ARG A 327 9.60 23.69 14.80
C ARG A 327 9.07 23.06 16.08
N GLU A 328 7.77 22.77 16.12
CA GLU A 328 7.12 22.14 17.28
C GLU A 328 7.77 20.80 17.64
N ALA A 329 8.06 19.96 16.64
CA ALA A 329 8.72 18.67 16.85
C ALA A 329 10.14 18.84 17.42
N ILE A 330 10.96 19.75 16.86
CA ILE A 330 12.31 20.04 17.37
C ILE A 330 12.25 20.51 18.83
N LEU A 331 11.37 21.49 19.12
CA LEU A 331 11.23 22.05 20.46
C LEU A 331 10.72 21.03 21.47
N LYS A 332 9.88 20.08 21.05
CA LYS A 332 9.41 18.99 21.91
C LYS A 332 10.55 18.05 22.33
N ILE A 333 11.52 17.78 21.46
CA ILE A 333 12.67 16.90 21.76
C ILE A 333 13.70 17.61 22.64
N ARG A 334 13.83 18.94 22.53
CA ARG A 334 14.79 19.73 23.34
C ARG A 334 14.34 20.00 24.78
N LYS A 335 13.05 19.81 25.09
CA LYS A 335 12.49 19.98 26.44
C LYS A 335 12.90 18.83 27.34
#